data_AF-A0A2D7ZQN9-F1
#
_entry.id   AF-A0A2D7ZQN9-F1
#
_cell.length_a   1.000
_cell.length_b   1.000
_cell.length_c   1.000
_cell.angle_alpha   90.00
_cell.angle_beta   90.00
_cell.angle_gamma   90.00
#
_symmetry.space_group_name_H-M   'P 1'
#
loop_
_entity.id
_entity.type
_entity.pdbx_description
1 polymer ?
#
loop_
_entity_poly.entity_id
_entity_poly.type
_entity_poly.pdbx_seq_one_letter_code
_entity_poly.pdbx_strand_id
1 'polypeptide(L)' 'MSMQFFAPKRQVIVDMVMVQLISAILVFMGILVFKNAEISQSDMSIYMIGIFVSFVLLTQIYQRITRGL' A
#
# COMPACT_ATOMS: atom_id res chain seq x y z
N MET A 1 15.28 11.35 29.76
CA MET A 1 15.46 10.16 28.89
C MET A 1 14.09 9.58 28.50
N SER A 2 13.28 10.28 27.69
CA SER A 2 11.91 9.80 27.38
C SER A 2 11.36 10.17 26.00
N MET A 3 11.90 11.18 25.29
CA MET A 3 11.38 11.56 23.97
C MET A 3 11.90 10.71 22.80
N GLN A 4 13.02 10.00 22.94
CA GLN A 4 13.59 9.17 21.86
C GLN A 4 12.88 7.82 21.67
N PHE A 5 12.01 7.42 22.60
CA PHE A 5 11.25 6.17 22.49
C PHE A 5 9.98 6.32 21.64
N PHE A 6 9.41 7.53 21.58
CA PHE A 6 8.17 7.81 20.87
C PHE A 6 8.36 8.16 19.39
N ALA A 7 9.60 8.41 18.95
CA ALA A 7 9.92 8.69 17.55
C ALA A 7 10.60 7.45 16.93
N PRO A 8 9.85 6.52 16.30
CA PRO A 8 10.43 5.38 15.62
C PRO A 8 11.39 5.87 14.52
N LYS A 9 12.49 5.12 14.31
CA LYS A 9 13.48 5.43 13.27
C LYS A 9 12.76 5.51 11.91
N ARG A 10 13.17 6.45 11.04
CA ARG A 10 12.57 6.65 9.71
C ARG A 10 12.42 5.36 8.89
N GLN A 11 13.38 4.45 9.01
CA GLN A 11 13.34 3.15 8.34
C GLN A 11 12.12 2.32 8.77
N VAL A 12 11.80 2.28 10.06
CA VAL A 12 10.64 1.56 10.61
C VAL A 12 9.33 2.15 10.09
N ILE A 13 9.23 3.47 9.98
CA ILE A 13 8.04 4.14 9.42
C ILE A 13 7.86 3.73 7.96
N VAL A 14 8.94 3.69 7.20
CA VAL A 14 8.90 3.32 5.78
C VAL A 14 8.49 1.85 5.59
N ASP A 15 9.00 0.95 6.43
CA ASP A 15 8.60 -0.46 6.44
C ASP A 15 7.10 -0.62 6.76
N MET A 16 6.58 0.14 7.73
CA MET A 16 5.15 0.15 8.07
C MET A 16 4.28 0.58 6.87
N VAL A 17 4.67 1.64 6.15
CA VAL A 17 3.93 2.12 4.97
C VAL A 17 4.01 1.12 3.81
N MET A 18 5.15 0.45 3.63
CA MET A 18 5.28 -0.59 2.60
C MET A 18 4.30 -1.74 2.85
N VAL A 19 4.19 -2.22 4.10
CA VAL A 19 3.23 -3.27 4.48
C VAL A 19 1.78 -2.80 4.29
N GLN A 20 1.48 -1.54 4.61
CA GLN A 20 0.14 -0.98 4.39
C GLN A 20 -0.26 -0.99 2.91
N LEU A 21 0.63 -0.58 2.01
CA LEU A 21 0.35 -0.60 0.57
C LEU A 21 0.20 -2.02 0.02
N ILE A 22 1.01 -2.97 0.47
CA ILE A 22 0.84 -4.38 0.12
C ILE A 22 -0.52 -4.90 0.60
N SER A 23 -0.92 -4.57 1.83
CA SER A 23 -2.21 -4.98 2.38
C SER A 23 -3.39 -4.42 1.59
N ALA A 24 -3.32 -3.16 1.14
CA ALA A 24 -4.35 -2.54 0.31
C ALA A 24 -4.49 -3.25 -1.04
N ILE A 25 -3.37 -3.59 -1.69
CA ILE A 25 -3.37 -4.36 -2.95
C ILE A 25 -4.02 -5.72 -2.74
N LEU A 26 -3.67 -6.44 -1.67
CA LEU A 26 -4.23 -7.76 -1.38
C LEU A 26 -5.74 -7.71 -1.11
N VAL A 27 -6.22 -6.69 -0.38
CA VAL A 27 -7.65 -6.50 -0.12
C VAL A 27 -8.41 -6.21 -1.42
N PHE A 28 -7.93 -5.27 -2.24
CA PHE A 28 -8.59 -4.96 -3.51
C PHE A 28 -8.56 -6.15 -4.48
N MET A 29 -7.44 -6.88 -4.56
CA MET A 29 -7.35 -8.13 -5.30
C MET A 29 -8.36 -9.17 -4.80
N GLY A 30 -8.48 -9.34 -3.47
CA GLY A 30 -9.45 -10.24 -2.87
C GLY A 30 -10.89 -9.87 -3.23
N ILE A 31 -11.24 -8.59 -3.16
CA ILE A 31 -12.58 -8.10 -3.55
C ILE A 31 -12.84 -8.41 -5.03
N LEU A 32 -11.88 -8.16 -5.91
CA LEU A 32 -12.02 -8.43 -7.34
C LEU A 32 -12.14 -9.93 -7.66
N VAL A 33 -11.48 -10.81 -6.90
CA VAL A 33 -11.56 -12.26 -7.12
C VAL A 33 -12.86 -12.84 -6.55
N PHE A 34 -13.24 -12.46 -5.33
CA PHE A 34 -14.37 -13.08 -4.62
C PHE A 34 -15.72 -12.40 -4.87
N LYS A 35 -15.74 -11.10 -5.21
CA LYS A 35 -16.99 -10.34 -5.42
C LYS A 35 -17.19 -9.84 -6.85
N ASN A 36 -16.39 -10.31 -7.83
CA ASN A 36 -16.48 -9.88 -9.23
C ASN A 36 -17.91 -9.82 -9.78
N ALA A 37 -18.69 -10.89 -9.56
CA ALA A 37 -20.02 -11.05 -10.15
C ALA A 37 -21.09 -10.10 -9.57
N GLU A 38 -20.84 -9.53 -8.39
CA GLU A 38 -21.80 -8.65 -7.68
C GLU A 38 -21.44 -7.17 -7.82
N ILE A 39 -20.28 -6.84 -8.40
CA ILE A 39 -19.74 -5.48 -8.45
C ILE A 39 -20.07 -4.84 -9.81
N SER A 40 -20.50 -3.58 -9.79
CA SER A 40 -20.76 -2.82 -11.02
C SER A 40 -19.46 -2.59 -11.81
N GLN A 41 -19.53 -2.46 -13.14
CA GLN A 41 -18.34 -2.17 -13.95
C GLN A 41 -17.63 -0.87 -13.53
N SER A 42 -18.38 0.14 -13.07
CA SER A 42 -17.80 1.39 -12.56
C SER A 42 -16.98 1.15 -11.30
N ASP A 43 -17.49 0.37 -10.35
CA ASP A 43 -16.80 0.10 -9.08
C ASP A 43 -15.56 -0.78 -9.30
N MET A 44 -15.67 -1.77 -10.20
CA MET A 44 -14.53 -2.60 -10.62
C MET A 44 -13.39 -1.75 -11.19
N SER A 45 -13.73 -0.76 -12.03
CA SER A 45 -12.75 0.18 -12.61
C SER A 45 -12.05 1.01 -11.54
N ILE A 46 -12.78 1.45 -10.52
CA ILE A 46 -12.22 2.20 -9.38
C ILE A 46 -11.25 1.32 -8.58
N TYR A 47 -11.59 0.06 -8.30
CA TYR A 47 -10.69 -0.86 -7.61
C TYR A 47 -9.43 -1.17 -8.42
N MET A 48 -9.55 -1.34 -9.74
CA MET A 48 -8.39 -1.52 -10.62
C MET A 48 -7.45 -0.31 -10.60
N ILE A 49 -8.01 0.91 -10.65
CA ILE A 49 -7.22 2.15 -10.50
C ILE A 49 -6.58 2.22 -9.12
N GLY A 50 -7.29 1.85 -8.06
CA GLY A 50 -6.75 1.81 -6.70
C GLY A 50 -5.55 0.86 -6.55
N ILE A 51 -5.62 -0.31 -7.16
CA ILE A 51 -4.50 -1.26 -7.24
C ILE A 51 -3.32 -0.64 -7.99
N PHE A 52 -3.58 -0.04 -9.15
CA PHE A 52 -2.53 0.58 -9.96
C PHE A 52 -1.81 1.71 -9.22
N VAL A 53 -2.55 2.62 -8.58
CA VAL A 53 -1.98 3.70 -7.76
C VAL A 53 -1.16 3.14 -6.59
N SER A 54 -1.65 2.08 -5.95
CA SER A 54 -0.94 1.43 -4.85
C SER A 54 0.40 0.85 -5.31
N PHE A 55 0.47 0.24 -6.50
CA PHE A 55 1.72 -0.25 -7.10
C PHE A 55 2.71 0.88 -7.42
N VAL A 56 2.22 2.01 -7.95
CA VAL A 56 3.05 3.17 -8.24
C VAL A 56 3.67 3.72 -6.95
N LEU A 57 2.87 3.88 -5.90
CA LEU A 57 3.35 4.35 -4.59
C LEU A 57 4.35 3.39 -3.95
N LEU A 58 4.08 2.08 -4.04
CA LEU A 58 5.00 1.04 -3.57
C LEU A 58 6.36 1.13 -4.27
N THR A 59 6.34 1.33 -5.59
CA THR A 59 7.57 1.48 -6.39
C THR A 59 8.36 2.71 -5.95
N GLN A 60 7.68 3.84 -5.73
CA GLN A 60 8.32 5.08 -5.25
C GLN A 60 8.94 4.92 -3.86
N ILE A 61 8.22 4.26 -2.94
CA ILE A 61 8.72 3.99 -1.59
C ILE A 61 9.89 3.01 -1.64
N TYR A 62 9.78 1.94 -2.41
CA TYR A 62 10.84 0.96 -2.57
C TYR A 62 12.11 1.58 -3.17
N GLN A 63 11.97 2.48 -4.14
CA GLN A 63 13.09 3.25 -4.68
C GLN A 63 13.74 4.15 -3.63
N ARG A 64 12.97 4.78 -2.73
CA ARG A 64 13.51 5.57 -1.62
C ARG A 64 14.24 4.71 -0.58
N ILE A 65 13.75 3.51 -0.29
CA ILE A 65 14.46 2.56 0.58
C ILE A 65 15.77 2.10 -0.07
N THR A 66 15.69 1.69 -1.33
CA THR A 66 16.82 1.09 -2.07
C THR A 66 17.92 2.10 -2.35
N ARG A 67 17.55 3.36 -2.65
CA ARG A 67 18.52 4.45 -2.82
C ARG A 67 19.14 4.93 -1.51
N GLY A 68 18.66 4.41 -0.39
CA GLY A 68 19.05 4.89 0.93
C GLY A 68 18.46 6.26 1.21
N LEU A 69 18.30 6.50 2.50
CA LEU A 69 18.35 7.85 3.07
C LEU A 69 19.40 8.73 2.38
#